data_AF-A0A0L7KRP7-F1
#
_entry.id   AF-A0A0L7KRP7-F1
#
_cell.length_a   1.000
_cell.length_b   1.000
_cell.length_c   1.000
_cell.angle_alpha   90.00
_cell.angle_beta   90.00
_cell.angle_gamma   90.00
#
_symmetry.space_group_name_H-M   'P 1'
#
loop_
_entity.id
_entity.type
_entity.pdbx_description
1 polymer ?
#
loop_
_entity_poly.entity_id
_entity_poly.type
_entity_poly.pdbx_seq_one_letter_code
_entity_poly.pdbx_strand_id
1 'polypeptide(L)'
;MVTSIGDGNAESFVSDFEDNKVKALIFEERPTMRLRYLITAFHYRDRVAFGFVDMTSPLAHNVTSHYKVQRHTDTMVLLKEDSAEPAATVSTAEIPTQTLHQLIEPNQLLILPRLSSQTLD
;
A
#
# COMPACT_ATOMS: atom_id res chain seq x y z
N MET A 1 -3.95 3.41 10.32
CA MET A 1 -3.41 2.16 10.90
C MET A 1 -2.80 1.37 9.74
N VAL A 2 -1.74 0.59 9.98
CA VAL A 2 -1.16 -0.26 8.94
C VAL A 2 -1.70 -1.68 9.10
N THR A 3 -2.20 -2.26 8.02
CA THR A 3 -2.79 -3.60 8.00
C THR A 3 -1.72 -4.63 7.64
N SER A 4 -1.66 -5.76 8.34
CA SER A 4 -0.81 -6.88 7.91
C SER A 4 -1.47 -7.58 6.72
N ILE A 5 -0.72 -7.74 5.63
CA ILE A 5 -1.19 -8.29 4.36
C ILE A 5 -0.47 -9.59 4.05
N GLY A 6 -1.26 -10.57 3.63
CA GLY A 6 -0.81 -11.84 3.08
C GLY A 6 -1.80 -12.33 2.03
N ASP A 7 -1.59 -13.57 1.58
CA ASP A 7 -2.32 -14.19 0.49
C ASP A 7 -3.82 -14.30 0.76
N GLY A 8 -4.24 -14.35 2.03
CA GLY A 8 -5.64 -14.47 2.43
C GLY A 8 -6.44 -13.16 2.44
N ASN A 9 -5.78 -11.99 2.38
CA ASN A 9 -6.47 -10.70 2.50
C ASN A 9 -5.98 -9.62 1.53
N ALA A 10 -4.94 -9.90 0.73
CA ALA A 10 -4.38 -8.94 -0.22
C ALA A 10 -5.44 -8.42 -1.20
N GLU A 11 -6.19 -9.31 -1.86
CA GLU A 11 -7.19 -8.93 -2.85
C GLU A 11 -8.31 -8.09 -2.24
N SER A 12 -8.85 -8.50 -1.09
CA SER A 12 -9.87 -7.72 -0.39
C SER A 12 -9.37 -6.34 0.04
N PHE A 13 -8.10 -6.23 0.47
CA PHE A 13 -7.52 -4.97 0.90
C PHE A 13 -7.35 -3.99 -0.27
N VAL A 14 -6.87 -4.48 -1.43
CA VAL A 14 -6.61 -3.63 -2.59
C VAL A 14 -7.87 -3.26 -3.37
N SER A 15 -8.96 -4.00 -3.20
CA SER A 15 -10.26 -3.73 -3.83
C SER A 15 -11.26 -2.95 -2.97
N ASP A 16 -11.03 -2.87 -1.66
CA ASP A 16 -11.90 -2.12 -0.74
C ASP A 16 -11.66 -0.60 -0.83
N PHE A 17 -12.41 0.11 -1.67
CA PHE A 17 -12.34 1.58 -1.76
C PHE A 17 -13.45 2.30 -0.97
N GLU A 18 -14.15 1.63 -0.05
CA GLU A 18 -15.20 2.26 0.77
C GLU A 18 -14.65 3.34 1.70
N ASP A 19 -13.36 3.24 2.06
CA ASP A 19 -12.67 4.25 2.86
C ASP A 19 -12.24 5.50 2.09
N ASN A 20 -12.49 5.55 0.77
CA ASN A 20 -12.05 6.62 -0.14
C ASN A 20 -10.54 6.88 -0.12
N LYS A 21 -9.73 5.83 0.09
CA LYS A 21 -8.26 5.94 0.13
C LYS A 21 -7.60 5.16 -0.98
N VAL A 22 -6.49 5.72 -1.44
CA VAL A 22 -5.50 5.01 -2.26
C VAL A 22 -4.91 3.88 -1.44
N LYS A 23 -4.62 2.74 -2.06
CA LYS A 23 -4.01 1.60 -1.37
C LYS A 23 -2.51 1.62 -1.61
N ALA A 24 -1.73 1.44 -0.54
CA ALA A 24 -0.29 1.28 -0.61
C ALA A 24 0.07 -0.06 0.00
N LEU A 25 0.78 -0.91 -0.75
CA LEU A 25 1.43 -2.10 -0.21
C LEU A 25 2.92 -1.83 -0.05
N ILE A 26 3.46 -2.09 1.13
CA ILE A 26 4.89 -2.06 1.42
C ILE A 26 5.35 -3.50 1.65
N PHE A 27 6.28 -3.95 0.83
CA PHE A 27 6.91 -5.26 0.90
C PHE A 27 8.29 -5.11 1.49
N GLU A 28 8.58 -5.86 2.55
CA GLU A 28 9.92 -5.97 3.09
C GLU A 28 10.25 -7.43 3.42
N GLU A 29 11.51 -7.82 3.23
CA GLU A 29 12.02 -9.14 3.65
C GLU A 29 12.34 -9.14 5.15
N ARG A 30 11.35 -8.79 5.98
CA ARG A 30 11.41 -8.78 7.45
C ARG A 30 10.01 -8.85 8.08
N PRO A 31 9.88 -9.36 9.32
CA PRO A 31 8.59 -9.49 10.00
C PRO A 31 8.01 -8.18 10.55
N THR A 32 8.79 -7.11 10.62
CA THR A 32 8.37 -5.83 11.20
C THR A 32 8.69 -4.66 10.29
N MET A 33 7.70 -3.82 10.02
CA MET A 33 7.87 -2.68 9.15
C MET A 33 8.88 -1.67 9.70
N ARG A 34 9.77 -1.12 8.85
CA ARG A 34 10.71 -0.07 9.27
C ARG A 34 9.98 1.17 9.80
N LEU A 35 10.58 1.82 10.80
CA LEU A 35 10.05 3.04 11.41
C LEU A 35 9.77 4.15 10.39
N ARG A 36 10.65 4.34 9.40
CA ARG A 36 10.44 5.36 8.37
C ARG A 36 9.14 5.16 7.59
N TYR A 37 8.81 3.92 7.24
CA TYR A 37 7.60 3.59 6.50
C TYR A 37 6.38 3.72 7.40
N LEU A 38 6.50 3.42 8.70
CA LEU A 38 5.46 3.69 9.69
C LEU A 38 5.17 5.19 9.82
N ILE A 39 6.21 6.03 9.86
CA ILE A 39 6.06 7.50 9.92
C ILE A 39 5.38 8.02 8.65
N THR A 40 5.79 7.55 7.47
CA THR A 40 5.14 7.90 6.20
C THR A 40 3.68 7.45 6.19
N ALA A 41 3.39 6.22 6.63
CA ALA A 41 2.03 5.70 6.70
C ALA A 41 1.15 6.52 7.65
N PHE A 42 1.73 6.97 8.78
CA PHE A 42 1.05 7.86 9.71
C PHE A 42 0.79 9.26 9.13
N HIS A 43 1.74 9.80 8.36
CA HIS A 43 1.63 11.10 7.70
C HIS A 43 0.49 11.12 6.67
N TYR A 44 0.36 10.07 5.86
CA TYR A 44 -0.65 9.97 4.79
C TYR A 44 -1.94 9.23 5.17
N ARG A 45 -2.16 8.93 6.46
CA ARG A 45 -3.25 8.05 6.95
C ARG A 45 -4.66 8.47 6.53
N ASP A 46 -4.87 9.74 6.23
CA ASP A 46 -6.18 10.28 5.84
C ASP A 46 -6.46 10.12 4.33
N ARG A 47 -5.43 9.82 3.53
CA ARG A 47 -5.49 9.72 2.07
C ARG A 47 -5.11 8.35 1.53
N VAL A 48 -4.29 7.61 2.27
CA VAL A 48 -3.73 6.33 1.86
C VAL A 48 -3.93 5.30 2.96
N ALA A 49 -4.47 4.14 2.60
CA ALA A 49 -4.49 2.96 3.46
C ALA A 49 -3.23 2.13 3.18
N PHE A 50 -2.44 1.85 4.21
CA PHE A 50 -1.19 1.11 4.09
C PHE A 50 -1.37 -0.34 4.53
N GLY A 51 -0.94 -1.25 3.67
CA GLY A 51 -0.75 -2.66 3.94
C GLY A 51 0.74 -2.99 4.00
N PHE A 52 1.13 -3.83 4.95
CA PHE A 52 2.49 -4.32 5.11
C PHE A 52 2.56 -5.81 4.81
N VAL A 53 3.45 -6.18 3.89
CA VAL A 53 3.70 -7.55 3.46
C VAL A 53 5.08 -7.97 3.98
N ASP A 54 5.08 -8.90 4.93
CA ASP A 54 6.29 -9.59 5.38
C ASP A 54 6.64 -10.70 4.37
N MET A 55 7.65 -10.46 3.55
CA MET A 55 8.08 -11.42 2.52
C MET A 55 8.79 -12.65 3.08
N THR A 56 9.14 -12.67 4.38
CA THR A 56 9.68 -13.86 5.03
C THR A 56 8.59 -14.86 5.41
N SER A 57 7.33 -14.41 5.46
CA SER A 57 6.19 -15.25 5.77
C SER A 57 5.80 -16.12 4.56
N PRO A 58 5.60 -17.43 4.75
CA PRO A 58 5.07 -18.30 3.68
C PRO A 58 3.64 -17.92 3.29
N LEU A 59 2.92 -17.18 4.14
CA LEU A 59 1.56 -16.70 3.88
C LEU A 59 1.53 -15.46 2.99
N ALA A 60 2.67 -14.98 2.49
CA ALA A 60 2.77 -13.82 1.60
C ALA A 60 3.34 -14.19 0.22
N HIS A 61 3.49 -15.49 -0.07
CA HIS A 61 4.17 -15.94 -1.30
C HIS A 61 3.41 -15.51 -2.55
N ASN A 62 2.09 -15.68 -2.57
CA ASN A 62 1.28 -15.39 -3.75
C ASN A 62 1.17 -13.88 -3.98
N VAL A 63 0.94 -13.08 -2.93
CA VAL A 63 0.88 -11.61 -3.07
C VAL A 63 2.24 -11.05 -3.51
N THR A 64 3.35 -11.55 -2.96
CA THR A 64 4.71 -11.14 -3.38
C THR A 64 4.96 -11.47 -4.85
N SER A 65 4.56 -12.68 -5.28
CA SER A 65 4.71 -13.14 -6.67
C SER A 65 3.83 -12.35 -7.64
N HIS A 66 2.59 -12.05 -7.25
CA HIS A 66 1.63 -11.29 -8.05
C HIS A 66 2.19 -9.92 -8.45
N TYR A 67 2.77 -9.20 -7.48
CA TYR A 67 3.39 -7.89 -7.72
C TYR A 67 4.82 -7.97 -8.26
N LYS A 68 5.35 -9.18 -8.54
CA LYS A 68 6.69 -9.43 -9.09
C LYS A 68 7.79 -8.74 -8.27
N VAL A 69 7.63 -8.72 -6.95
CA VAL A 69 8.57 -8.07 -6.03
C VAL A 69 9.85 -8.90 -5.93
N GLN A 70 10.99 -8.23 -6.03
CA GLN A 70 12.31 -8.86 -5.94
C GLN A 70 12.72 -9.02 -4.48
N ARG A 71 13.44 -10.11 -4.17
CA ARG A 71 14.09 -10.25 -2.86
C ARG A 71 15.17 -9.20 -2.67
N HIS A 72 15.53 -8.94 -1.41
CA HIS A 72 16.57 -7.98 -1.02
C HIS A 72 16.29 -6.52 -1.40
N THR A 73 15.05 -6.19 -1.78
CA THR A 73 14.57 -4.83 -1.94
C THR A 73 13.34 -4.59 -1.08
N ASP A 74 13.21 -3.39 -0.55
CA ASP A 74 11.95 -2.86 -0.06
C ASP A 74 11.18 -2.33 -1.28
N THR A 75 9.91 -2.70 -1.41
CA THR A 75 9.05 -2.26 -2.52
C THR A 75 7.79 -1.59 -2.01
N MET A 76 7.43 -0.44 -2.59
CA MET A 76 6.12 0.18 -2.39
C MET A 76 5.34 0.16 -3.69
N VAL A 77 4.10 -0.31 -3.63
CA VAL A 77 3.14 -0.35 -4.74
C VAL A 77 1.93 0.51 -4.37
N LEU A 78 1.60 1.50 -5.19
CA LEU A 78 0.41 2.34 -5.05
C LEU A 78 -0.67 1.92 -6.03
N LEU A 79 -1.89 1.78 -5.55
CA LEU A 79 -3.05 1.26 -6.27
C LEU A 79 -4.23 2.23 -6.12
N LYS A 80 -4.89 2.51 -7.24
CA LYS A 80 -6.12 3.32 -7.31
C LYS A 80 -7.29 2.43 -7.74
N GLU A 81 -8.50 2.97 -7.58
CA GLU A 81 -9.74 2.30 -7.98
C GLU A 81 -9.70 1.82 -9.45
N ASP A 82 -10.26 0.63 -9.69
CA ASP A 82 -10.47 0.05 -11.02
C ASP A 82 -9.24 0.01 -11.95
N SER A 83 -8.03 -0.02 -11.38
CA SER A 83 -6.79 -0.14 -12.15
C SER A 83 -6.24 -1.55 -12.10
N ALA A 84 -6.12 -2.18 -13.28
CA ALA A 84 -5.45 -3.47 -13.43
C ALA A 84 -3.93 -3.38 -13.13
N GLU A 85 -3.36 -2.18 -13.21
CA GLU A 85 -1.94 -1.91 -13.01
C GLU A 85 -1.71 -0.95 -11.82
N PRO A 86 -0.58 -1.07 -11.11
CA PRO A 86 -0.20 -0.08 -10.10
C PRO A 86 -0.11 1.34 -10.67
N ALA A 87 -0.61 2.32 -9.91
CA ALA A 87 -0.47 3.74 -10.24
C ALA A 87 1.01 4.19 -10.14
N ALA A 88 1.77 3.60 -9.22
CA ALA A 88 3.20 3.79 -9.12
C ALA A 88 3.85 2.66 -8.32
N THR A 89 5.11 2.35 -8.64
CA THR A 89 5.93 1.37 -7.93
C THR A 89 7.34 1.90 -7.74
N VAL A 90 7.95 1.64 -6.59
CA VAL A 90 9.38 1.87 -6.35
C VAL A 90 9.97 0.66 -5.63
N SER A 91 11.17 0.25 -6.03
CA SER A 91 11.93 -0.84 -5.42
C SER A 91 13.38 -0.41 -5.24
N THR A 92 13.88 -0.43 -4.00
CA THR A 92 15.27 -0.13 -3.66
C THR A 92 15.71 -0.96 -2.45
N ALA A 93 17.00 -1.03 -2.13
CA ALA A 93 17.45 -1.71 -0.90
C ALA A 93 16.83 -1.12 0.39
N GLU A 94 16.56 0.18 0.35
CA GLU A 94 15.77 0.93 1.35
C GLU A 94 15.21 2.17 0.64
N ILE A 95 13.92 2.43 0.76
CA ILE A 95 13.25 3.54 0.06
C ILE A 95 13.50 4.83 0.86
N PRO A 96 14.17 5.84 0.28
CA PRO A 96 14.38 7.11 0.96
C PRO A 96 13.05 7.80 1.27
N THR A 97 12.98 8.54 2.39
CA THR A 97 11.78 9.30 2.77
C THR A 97 11.30 10.21 1.65
N GLN A 98 12.22 10.93 1.00
CA GLN A 98 11.89 11.81 -0.12
C GLN A 98 11.22 11.06 -1.27
N THR A 99 11.70 9.85 -1.59
CA THR A 99 11.13 9.02 -2.64
C THR A 99 9.72 8.54 -2.28
N LEU A 100 9.44 8.23 -1.01
CA LEU A 100 8.09 7.90 -0.55
C LEU A 100 7.12 9.07 -0.79
N HIS A 101 7.52 10.28 -0.39
CA HIS A 101 6.70 11.48 -0.61
C HIS A 101 6.46 11.75 -2.10
N GLN A 102 7.52 11.70 -2.91
CA GLN A 102 7.44 11.90 -4.35
C GLN A 102 6.55 10.88 -5.07
N LEU A 103 6.44 9.65 -4.54
CA LEU A 103 5.56 8.64 -5.11
C LEU A 103 4.09 8.86 -4.69
N ILE A 104 3.86 9.23 -3.43
CA ILE A 104 2.51 9.35 -2.84
C ILE A 104 1.83 10.66 -3.22
N GLU A 105 2.52 11.80 -3.15
CA GLU A 105 1.95 13.13 -3.36
C GLU A 105 1.13 13.28 -4.65
N PRO A 106 1.62 12.86 -5.84
CA PRO A 106 0.84 12.95 -7.07
C PRO A 106 -0.27 11.89 -7.18
N ASN A 107 -0.23 10.86 -6.33
CA ASN A 107 -1.09 9.69 -6.42
C ASN A 107 -2.12 9.58 -5.29
N GLN A 108 -2.11 10.46 -4.29
CA GLN A 108 -2.92 10.37 -3.06
C GLN A 108 -4.42 10.65 -3.23
N LEU A 109 -4.90 10.87 -4.46
CA LEU A 109 -6.30 11.14 -4.78
C LEU A 109 -6.85 10.06 -5.73
N LEU A 110 -8.05 9.57 -5.40
CA LEU A 110 -8.89 8.77 -6.29
C LEU A 110 -9.46 9.65 -7.41
N ILE A 111 -9.89 9.03 -8.51
CA ILE A 111 -10.37 9.77 -9.70
C ILE A 111 -11.77 10.30 -9.45
N LEU A 112 -12.59 9.57 -8.67
CA LEU A 112 -13.95 9.97 -8.34
C LEU A 112 -14.09 10.29 -6.84
N PRO A 113 -14.44 11.53 -6.46
CA PRO A 113 -14.87 11.80 -5.10
C PRO A 113 -16.23 11.11 -4.88
N ARG A 114 -16.25 9.99 -4.13
CA ARG A 114 -17.52 9.38 -3.75
C ARG A 114 -18.23 10.32 -2.80
N LEU A 115 -19.42 10.78 -3.19
CA LEU A 115 -20.28 11.56 -2.31
C LEU A 115 -20.68 10.66 -1.15
N SER A 116 -20.18 10.95 0.05
CA SER A 116 -20.61 10.29 1.27
C SER A 116 -22.13 10.46 1.38
N SER A 117 -22.87 9.37 1.25
CA SER A 117 -24.26 9.34 1.67
C SER A 117 -24.25 9.43 3.19
N GLN A 118 -24.35 10.66 3.72
CA GLN A 118 -24.81 10.83 5.09
C GLN A 118 -26.23 10.29 5.12
N THR A 119 -26.40 9.07 5.61
CA THR A 119 -27.69 8.62 6.11
C THR A 119 -28.04 9.60 7.23
N LEU A 120 -29.07 10.40 6.99
CA LEU A 120 -29.70 11.22 8.02
C LEU A 120 -30.23 10.27 9.10
N ASP A 121 -29.58 10.25 10.26
CA ASP A 121 -30.20 9.83 11.51
C ASP A 121 -30.93 11.02 12.15
#